data_AF-A0A131XIR6-F1
#
_entry.id   AF-A0A131XIR6-F1
#
_cell.length_a   1.000
_cell.length_b   1.000
_cell.length_c   1.000
_cell.angle_alpha   90.00
_cell.angle_beta   90.00
_cell.angle_gamma   90.00
#
_symmetry.space_group_name_H-M   'P 1'
#
loop_
_entity.id
_entity.type
_entity.pdbx_description
1 polymer ?
#
loop_
_entity_poly.entity_id
_entity_poly.type
_entity_poly.pdbx_seq_one_letter_code
_entity_poly.pdbx_strand_id
1 'polypeptide(L)'
;LGIVLDHHFNCKMHIDSFCKKLVTTCFMLFKCHQYFDVATLGTIYFAIFPSQLPYCIVAWGHTYDSYMKPLIVLQKHAIHFISNTNYTASTKPLFQQYQIMPLQQLINYKTTIMVQKSLKQSPSSLLALYAFTISKQEAVIAITS
;
A
#
# COMPACT_ATOMS: atom_id res chain seq x y z
N LEU A 1 5.55 -19.32 -5.02
CA LEU A 1 4.37 -18.71 -4.38
C LEU A 1 3.86 -19.70 -3.33
N GLY A 2 4.17 -19.48 -2.05
CA GLY A 2 3.75 -20.36 -0.96
C GLY A 2 3.10 -19.51 0.11
N ILE A 3 1.77 -19.47 0.13
CA ILE A 3 1.01 -18.90 1.24
C ILE A 3 0.77 -20.07 2.18
N VAL A 4 1.52 -20.14 3.27
CA VAL A 4 1.19 -21.02 4.38
C VAL A 4 0.09 -20.32 5.16
N LEU A 5 -1.16 -20.67 4.86
CA LEU A 5 -2.33 -20.29 5.65
C LEU A 5 -2.27 -21.12 6.94
N ASP A 6 -1.74 -20.52 8.00
CA ASP A 6 -1.72 -21.15 9.31
C ASP A 6 -3.16 -21.33 9.82
N HIS A 7 -3.40 -22.43 10.53
CA HIS A 7 -4.73 -22.87 11.00
C HIS A 7 -5.35 -21.91 12.03
N HIS A 8 -4.55 -21.01 12.58
CA HIS A 8 -4.97 -19.85 13.33
C HIS A 8 -4.62 -18.64 12.47
N PHE A 9 -5.57 -17.74 12.21
CA PHE A 9 -5.46 -16.54 11.37
C PHE A 9 -4.44 -15.49 11.91
N ASN A 10 -3.29 -15.91 12.43
CA ASN A 10 -2.16 -15.08 12.84
C ASN A 10 -1.32 -14.71 11.60
N CYS A 11 -1.93 -13.94 10.69
CA CYS A 11 -1.26 -13.31 9.55
C CYS A 11 -0.07 -12.42 9.97
N LYS A 12 0.10 -12.14 11.27
CA LYS A 12 1.18 -11.33 11.85
C LYS A 12 2.58 -11.78 11.44
N MET A 13 2.90 -13.08 11.49
CA MET A 13 4.25 -13.56 11.14
C MET A 13 4.53 -13.40 9.64
N HIS A 14 3.52 -13.66 8.81
CA HIS A 14 3.63 -13.47 7.37
C HIS A 14 3.80 -11.99 7.02
N ILE A 15 2.97 -11.12 7.59
CA ILE A 15 3.03 -9.67 7.45
C ILE A 15 4.39 -9.14 7.91
N ASP A 16 4.91 -9.62 9.05
CA ASP A 16 6.20 -9.18 9.57
C ASP A 16 7.36 -9.60 8.65
N SER A 17 7.37 -10.84 8.16
CA SER A 17 8.39 -11.29 7.19
C SER A 17 8.35 -10.48 5.89
N PHE A 18 7.16 -10.10 5.44
CA PHE A 18 6.96 -9.28 4.26
C PHE A 18 7.42 -7.83 4.49
N CYS A 19 7.01 -7.22 5.60
CA CYS A 19 7.47 -5.89 6.01
C CYS A 19 9.00 -5.84 6.11
N LYS A 20 9.63 -6.86 6.70
CA LYS A 20 11.10 -6.98 6.74
C LYS A 20 11.71 -6.98 5.36
N LYS A 21 11.17 -7.76 4.41
CA LYS A 21 11.64 -7.73 3.00
C LYS A 21 11.52 -6.34 2.40
N LEU A 22 10.40 -5.66 2.62
CA LEU A 22 10.14 -4.32 2.08
C LEU A 22 11.11 -3.27 2.66
N VAL A 23 11.38 -3.34 3.97
CA VAL A 23 12.40 -2.52 4.65
C VAL A 23 13.79 -2.79 4.07
N THR A 24 14.19 -4.06 3.93
CA THR A 24 15.48 -4.42 3.34
C THR A 24 15.61 -3.88 1.92
N THR A 25 14.56 -3.98 1.10
CA THR A 25 14.63 -3.48 -0.27
C THR A 25 14.68 -1.96 -0.34
N CYS A 26 13.96 -1.25 0.55
CA CYS A 26 14.10 0.20 0.67
C CYS A 26 15.49 0.62 1.16
N PHE A 27 16.11 -0.17 2.02
CA PHE A 27 17.49 0.05 2.45
C PHE A 27 18.49 -0.16 1.31
N MET A 28 18.27 -1.15 0.44
CA MET A 28 19.05 -1.30 -0.79
C MET A 28 18.87 -0.09 -1.69
N LEU A 29 17.63 0.37 -1.90
CA LEU A 29 17.34 1.60 -2.67
C LEU A 29 18.10 2.81 -2.10
N PHE A 30 18.13 2.96 -0.77
CA PHE A 30 18.88 4.02 -0.09
C PHE A 30 20.39 3.95 -0.37
N LYS A 31 20.98 2.76 -0.35
CA LYS A 31 22.41 2.57 -0.67
C LYS A 31 22.70 2.87 -2.14
N CYS A 32 21.81 2.45 -3.04
CA CYS A 32 21.93 2.69 -4.46
C CYS A 32 21.76 4.18 -4.82
N HIS A 33 20.94 4.93 -4.09
CA HIS A 33 20.66 6.33 -4.38
C HIS A 33 21.91 7.20 -4.54
N GLN A 34 22.99 6.92 -3.80
CA GLN A 34 24.24 7.69 -3.90
C GLN A 34 25.00 7.51 -5.24
N TYR A 35 24.66 6.48 -6.02
CA TYR A 35 25.40 6.11 -7.22
C TYR A 35 24.58 6.23 -8.52
N PHE A 36 23.26 6.37 -8.42
CA PHE A 36 22.36 6.38 -9.58
C PHE A 36 21.66 7.72 -9.74
N ASP A 37 21.30 8.04 -10.99
CA ASP A 37 20.48 9.20 -11.31
C ASP A 37 19.01 9.00 -10.92
N VAL A 38 18.31 10.10 -10.65
CA VAL A 38 16.94 10.16 -10.17
C VAL A 38 15.98 9.36 -11.05
N ALA A 39 16.18 9.37 -12.37
CA ALA A 39 15.37 8.62 -13.32
C ALA A 39 15.49 7.10 -13.11
N THR A 40 16.71 6.59 -12.94
CA THR A 40 16.98 5.17 -12.71
C THR A 40 16.42 4.71 -11.36
N LEU A 41 16.54 5.55 -10.34
CA LEU A 41 15.96 5.31 -9.01
C LEU A 41 14.44 5.19 -9.04
N GLY A 42 13.77 6.04 -9.84
CA GLY A 42 12.33 5.93 -10.10
C GLY A 42 11.95 4.59 -10.70
N THR A 43 12.68 4.12 -11.73
CA THR A 43 12.42 2.81 -12.35
C THR A 43 12.60 1.66 -11.35
N ILE A 44 13.65 1.69 -10.53
CA ILE A 44 13.90 0.67 -9.50
C ILE A 44 12.75 0.67 -8.48
N TYR A 45 12.30 1.84 -8.04
CA TYR A 45 11.14 1.98 -7.15
C TYR A 45 9.88 1.34 -7.77
N PHE A 46 9.57 1.67 -9.03
CA PHE A 46 8.42 1.11 -9.75
C PHE A 46 8.57 -0.38 -10.09
N ALA A 47 9.77 -0.95 -10.12
CA ALA A 47 9.95 -2.39 -10.27
C ALA A 47 9.68 -3.14 -8.95
N ILE A 48 10.10 -2.57 -7.83
CA ILE A 48 10.13 -3.24 -6.53
C ILE A 48 8.79 -3.11 -5.80
N PHE A 49 8.26 -1.90 -5.68
CA PHE A 49 7.05 -1.65 -4.88
C PHE A 49 5.83 -2.40 -5.46
N PRO A 50 5.47 -2.24 -6.74
CA PRO A 50 4.30 -2.92 -7.33
C PRO A 50 4.39 -4.45 -7.33
N SER A 51 5.60 -5.03 -7.27
CA SER A 51 5.79 -6.48 -7.20
C SER A 51 5.39 -7.04 -5.82
N GLN A 52 5.73 -6.32 -4.75
CA GLN A 52 5.54 -6.81 -3.38
C GLN A 52 4.15 -6.45 -2.84
N LEU A 53 3.63 -5.28 -3.20
CA LEU A 53 2.45 -4.69 -2.55
C LEU A 53 1.08 -5.37 -2.80
N PRO A 54 0.70 -5.89 -3.99
CA PRO A 54 -0.71 -6.05 -4.35
C PRO A 54 -1.46 -7.15 -3.59
N TYR A 55 -0.83 -8.29 -3.32
CA TYR A 55 -1.48 -9.40 -2.60
C TYR A 55 -1.57 -9.14 -1.10
N CYS A 56 -0.57 -8.46 -0.56
CA CYS A 56 -0.46 -8.16 0.86
C CYS A 56 -1.43 -7.02 1.24
N ILE A 57 -1.43 -5.92 0.48
CA ILE A 57 -2.18 -4.72 0.86
C ILE A 57 -3.68 -4.95 1.02
N VAL A 58 -4.30 -5.82 0.23
CA VAL A 58 -5.74 -6.03 0.35
C VAL A 58 -6.10 -6.87 1.59
N ALA A 59 -5.19 -7.74 2.05
CA ALA A 59 -5.43 -8.59 3.21
C ALA A 59 -5.25 -7.85 4.55
N TRP A 60 -4.33 -6.89 4.65
CA TRP A 60 -4.03 -6.20 5.92
C TRP A 60 -3.99 -4.67 5.87
N GLY A 61 -4.23 -4.07 4.71
CA GLY A 61 -4.23 -2.61 4.54
C GLY A 61 -5.29 -1.87 5.37
N HIS A 62 -6.35 -2.57 5.80
CA HIS A 62 -7.45 -2.00 6.59
C HIS A 62 -7.55 -2.54 8.03
N THR A 63 -6.77 -3.57 8.41
CA THR A 63 -6.96 -4.27 9.70
C THR A 63 -5.95 -3.87 10.78
N TYR A 64 -4.75 -3.40 10.44
CA TYR A 64 -3.70 -3.16 11.42
C TYR A 64 -2.91 -1.87 11.17
N ASP A 65 -3.29 -0.79 11.87
CA ASP A 65 -2.57 0.50 11.82
C ASP A 65 -1.10 0.39 12.27
N SER A 66 -0.79 -0.56 13.16
CA SER A 66 0.57 -0.81 13.66
C SER A 66 1.56 -1.12 12.55
N TYR A 67 1.12 -1.79 11.47
CA TYR A 67 1.97 -2.09 10.32
C TYR A 67 1.89 -1.02 9.22
N MET A 68 0.78 -0.28 9.14
CA MET A 68 0.60 0.80 8.16
C MET A 68 1.52 1.99 8.42
N LYS A 69 1.66 2.41 9.69
CA LYS A 69 2.52 3.54 10.08
C LYS A 69 3.97 3.40 9.60
N PRO A 70 4.70 2.30 9.91
CA PRO A 70 6.08 2.16 9.47
C PRO A 70 6.22 2.08 7.95
N LEU A 71 5.23 1.54 7.22
CA LEU A 71 5.25 1.51 5.75
C LEU A 71 5.06 2.89 5.13
N ILE A 72 4.18 3.71 5.70
CA ILE A 72 3.99 5.10 5.25
C ILE A 72 5.28 5.89 5.48
N VAL A 73 5.93 5.71 6.63
CA VAL A 73 7.23 6.32 6.92
C VAL A 73 8.28 5.85 5.91
N LEU A 74 8.39 4.55 5.69
CA LEU A 74 9.33 3.96 4.74
C LEU A 74 9.12 4.49 3.31
N GLN A 75 7.88 4.64 2.87
CA GLN A 75 7.55 5.23 1.57
C GLN A 75 8.00 6.70 1.47
N LYS A 76 7.77 7.50 2.51
CA LYS A 76 8.25 8.89 2.56
C LYS A 76 9.77 8.96 2.51
N HIS A 77 10.46 8.11 3.26
CA HIS A 77 11.91 8.00 3.22
C HIS A 77 12.40 7.66 1.82
N ALA A 78 11.79 6.66 1.16
CA ALA A 78 12.14 6.28 -0.20
C ALA A 78 12.02 7.45 -1.20
N ILE A 79 10.99 8.29 -1.06
CA ILE A 79 10.80 9.48 -1.91
C ILE A 79 11.83 10.57 -1.61
N HIS A 80 12.14 10.81 -0.33
CA HIS A 80 13.22 11.73 0.03
C HIS A 80 14.56 11.26 -0.52
N PHE A 81 14.81 9.95 -0.50
CA PHE A 81 15.98 9.38 -1.17
C PHE A 81 15.92 9.67 -2.66
N ILE A 82 14.91 9.22 -3.41
CA ILE A 82 14.82 9.46 -4.87
C ILE A 82 15.01 10.94 -5.25
N SER A 83 14.49 11.86 -4.44
CA SER A 83 14.57 13.30 -4.70
C SER A 83 15.85 13.99 -4.21
N ASN A 84 16.69 13.27 -3.47
CA ASN A 84 17.85 13.80 -2.74
C ASN A 84 17.52 15.08 -1.92
N THR A 85 16.29 15.19 -1.43
CA THR A 85 15.84 16.36 -0.66
C THR A 85 15.99 16.12 0.84
N ASN A 86 16.09 17.22 1.59
CA ASN A 86 16.15 17.15 3.04
C ASN A 86 14.89 16.49 3.63
N TYR A 87 15.10 15.71 4.69
CA TYR A 87 14.05 14.98 5.43
C TYR A 87 12.89 15.85 5.96
N THR A 88 13.10 17.16 6.06
CA THR A 88 12.14 18.14 6.57
C THR A 88 11.26 18.74 5.46
N ALA A 89 11.57 18.50 4.19
CA ALA A 89 10.79 19.02 3.08
C ALA A 89 9.41 18.34 3.01
N SER A 90 8.39 19.09 2.60
CA SER A 90 7.04 18.54 2.45
C SER A 90 7.04 17.40 1.42
N THR A 91 6.60 16.21 1.80
CA THR A 91 6.58 15.05 0.90
C THR A 91 5.45 15.13 -0.14
N LYS A 92 4.39 15.92 0.12
CA LYS A 92 3.22 16.07 -0.78
C LYS A 92 3.60 16.50 -2.22
N PRO A 93 4.41 17.56 -2.44
CA PRO A 93 4.84 17.93 -3.79
C PRO A 93 5.71 16.86 -4.46
N LEU A 94 6.52 16.13 -3.68
CA LEU A 94 7.38 15.07 -4.22
C LEU A 94 6.54 13.89 -4.76
N PHE A 95 5.46 13.50 -4.06
CA PHE A 95 4.55 12.47 -4.58
C PHE A 95 3.97 12.84 -5.95
N GLN A 96 3.60 14.12 -6.15
CA GLN A 96 3.08 14.61 -7.43
C GLN A 96 4.16 14.66 -8.51
N GLN A 97 5.36 15.14 -8.17
CA GLN A 97 6.48 15.26 -9.11
C GLN A 97 6.94 13.90 -9.65
N TYR A 98 6.98 12.87 -8.79
CA TYR A 98 7.40 11.52 -9.18
C TYR A 98 6.24 10.63 -9.63
N GLN A 99 5.01 11.15 -9.66
CA GLN A 99 3.78 10.39 -9.92
C GLN A 99 3.65 9.12 -9.07
N ILE A 100 4.13 9.19 -7.83
CA ILE A 100 4.03 8.08 -6.88
C ILE A 100 2.73 8.22 -6.11
N MET A 101 1.93 7.17 -6.09
CA MET A 101 0.70 7.15 -5.29
C MET A 101 1.02 6.89 -3.81
N PRO A 102 0.49 7.68 -2.86
CA PRO A 102 0.66 7.41 -1.44
C PRO A 102 0.00 6.09 -1.05
N LEU A 103 0.62 5.36 -0.12
CA LEU A 103 0.24 4.00 0.27
C LEU A 103 -1.25 3.85 0.59
N GLN A 104 -1.82 4.83 1.30
CA GLN A 104 -3.23 4.80 1.71
C GLN A 104 -4.19 4.88 0.50
N GLN A 105 -3.89 5.74 -0.49
CA GLN A 105 -4.68 5.80 -1.72
C GLN A 105 -4.50 4.54 -2.56
N LEU A 106 -3.29 3.99 -2.57
CA LEU A 106 -2.99 2.73 -3.27
C LEU A 106 -3.77 1.56 -2.66
N ILE A 107 -3.89 1.49 -1.32
CA ILE A 107 -4.70 0.49 -0.62
C ILE A 107 -6.15 0.60 -1.07
N ASN A 108 -6.75 1.78 -0.95
CA ASN A 108 -8.14 2.01 -1.34
C ASN A 108 -8.38 1.64 -2.80
N TYR A 109 -7.51 2.07 -3.72
CA TYR A 109 -7.61 1.75 -5.14
C TYR A 109 -7.57 0.24 -5.40
N LYS A 110 -6.64 -0.48 -4.76
CA LYS A 110 -6.51 -1.94 -4.91
C LYS A 110 -7.69 -2.70 -4.30
N THR A 111 -8.18 -2.27 -3.14
CA THR A 111 -9.39 -2.83 -2.51
C THR A 111 -10.60 -2.65 -3.43
N THR A 112 -10.80 -1.45 -3.98
CA THR A 112 -11.90 -1.18 -4.92
C THR A 112 -11.82 -2.04 -6.17
N ILE A 113 -10.62 -2.23 -6.75
CA ILE A 113 -10.45 -3.12 -7.91
C ILE A 113 -10.76 -4.57 -7.56
N MET A 114 -10.31 -5.06 -6.40
CA MET A 114 -10.64 -6.42 -5.97
C MET A 114 -12.15 -6.59 -5.86
N VAL A 115 -12.82 -5.68 -5.15
CA VAL A 115 -14.28 -5.71 -4.98
C VAL A 115 -14.98 -5.66 -6.33
N GLN A 116 -14.57 -4.77 -7.23
CA GLN A 116 -15.15 -4.68 -8.57
C GLN A 116 -14.96 -5.97 -9.39
N LYS A 117 -13.79 -6.62 -9.29
CA LYS A 117 -13.55 -7.93 -9.93
C LYS A 117 -14.44 -9.02 -9.33
N SER A 118 -14.55 -9.07 -8.00
CA SER A 118 -15.41 -10.02 -7.29
C SER A 118 -16.88 -9.82 -7.65
N LEU A 119 -17.34 -8.57 -7.81
CA LEU A 119 -18.70 -8.25 -8.23
C LEU A 119 -18.98 -8.67 -9.68
N LYS A 120 -18.02 -8.51 -10.60
CA LYS A 120 -18.17 -8.97 -12.00
C LYS A 120 -18.24 -10.49 -12.13
N GLN A 121 -17.70 -11.24 -11.18
CA GLN A 121 -17.71 -12.70 -11.16
C GLN A 121 -18.88 -13.29 -10.36
N SER A 122 -19.64 -12.46 -9.65
CA SER A 122 -20.75 -12.90 -8.78
C SER A 122 -22.12 -12.70 -9.43
N PRO A 123 -23.12 -13.55 -9.09
CA PRO A 123 -24.50 -13.36 -9.54
C PRO A 123 -25.11 -12.07 -8.96
N SER A 124 -26.08 -11.51 -9.69
CA SER A 124 -26.68 -10.17 -9.50
C SER A 124 -27.24 -9.87 -8.10
N SER A 125 -27.51 -10.89 -7.27
CA SER A 125 -28.00 -10.75 -5.89
C SER A 125 -26.98 -10.15 -4.91
N LEU A 126 -25.67 -10.35 -5.14
CA LEU A 126 -24.62 -9.82 -4.27
C LEU A 126 -24.36 -8.32 -4.47
N LEU A 127 -24.68 -7.80 -5.66
CA LEU A 127 -24.54 -6.39 -6.00
C LEU A 127 -25.54 -5.51 -5.21
N ALA A 128 -26.74 -6.03 -4.95
CA ALA A 128 -27.77 -5.39 -4.15
C ALA A 128 -27.39 -5.29 -2.66
N LEU A 129 -26.75 -6.32 -2.10
CA LEU A 129 -26.27 -6.31 -0.71
C LEU A 129 -25.11 -5.32 -0.51
N TYR A 130 -24.19 -5.23 -1.48
CA TYR A 130 -23.06 -4.31 -1.41
C TYR A 130 -23.49 -2.83 -1.48
N ALA A 131 -24.44 -2.50 -2.37
CA ALA A 131 -25.04 -1.16 -2.41
C ALA A 131 -25.68 -0.76 -1.07
N PHE A 132 -26.28 -1.73 -0.36
CA PHE A 132 -26.84 -1.54 0.97
C PHE A 132 -25.77 -1.27 2.05
N THR A 133 -24.60 -1.91 1.94
CA THR A 133 -23.49 -1.70 2.89
C THR A 133 -22.80 -0.35 2.74
N ILE A 134 -22.70 0.19 1.51
CA ILE A 134 -22.15 1.53 1.26
C ILE A 134 -23.07 2.60 1.84
N SER A 135 -24.38 2.52 1.59
CA SER A 135 -25.38 3.43 2.18
C SER A 135 -25.35 3.43 3.71
N LYS A 136 -25.03 2.29 4.33
CA LYS A 136 -24.96 2.17 5.79
C LYS A 136 -23.65 2.75 6.37
N GLN A 137 -22.53 2.70 5.64
CA GLN A 137 -21.27 3.33 6.07
C GLN A 137 -21.33 4.86 5.95
N GLU A 138 -21.94 5.41 4.90
CA GLU A 138 -22.13 6.86 4.77
C GLU A 138 -23.07 7.41 5.85
N ALA A 139 -24.12 6.66 6.22
CA ALA A 139 -25.02 7.03 7.32
C ALA A 139 -24.32 7.04 8.69
N VAL A 140 -23.37 6.14 8.95
CA VAL A 140 -22.61 6.13 10.21
C VAL A 140 -21.65 7.31 10.30
N ILE A 141 -21.02 7.71 9.18
CA ILE A 141 -20.12 8.87 9.13
C ILE A 141 -20.88 10.18 9.36
N ALA A 142 -22.11 10.29 8.85
CA ALA A 142 -22.98 11.46 9.02
C ALA A 142 -23.55 11.64 10.44
N ILE A 143 -23.55 10.59 11.28
CA ILE A 143 -24.04 10.65 12.68
C ILE A 143 -22.90 11.03 13.66
N THR A 144 -21.64 10.89 13.23
CA THR A 144 -20.44 11.21 14.03
C THR A 144 -19.79 12.56 13.73
N SER A 145 -20.41 13.38 12.88
CA SER A 145 -20.05 14.77 12.58
C SER A 145 -21.05 15.74 13.19
#